data_AF-X1M669-F1
#
_entry.id   AF-X1M669-F1
#
_cell.length_a   1.000
_cell.length_b   1.000
_cell.length_c   1.000
_cell.angle_alpha   90.00
_cell.angle_beta   90.00
_cell.angle_gamma   90.00
#
_symmetry.space_group_name_H-M   'P 1'
#
loop_
_entity.id
_entity.type
_entity.pdbx_description
1 polymer ?
#
loop_
_entity_poly.entity_id
_entity_poly.type
_entity_poly.pdbx_seq_one_letter_code
_entity_poly.pdbx_strand_id
1 'polypeptide(L)'
;MSNTPLEEAIERIKKLDTISREDKAKRLIELGAFTISLVNRPVANLMNEYLEEASSSYVYGNFRSCIFSCSAVIDQIFRHEIIQNSNDYKGKRKEIDKLGFGQVIGKARKEKIQSLDAILCDAGWVNDARNRVAVHPICVTAETLDDELAKELKVEYINN
;
A
#
# COMPACT_ATOMS: atom_id res chain seq x y z
N MET A 1 26.70 28.18 -5.81
CA MET A 1 26.52 27.10 -6.80
C MET A 1 25.22 26.41 -6.45
N SER A 2 24.27 26.30 -7.38
CA SER A 2 23.03 25.54 -7.14
C SER A 2 23.36 24.05 -7.14
N ASN A 3 22.87 23.32 -6.15
CA ASN A 3 23.01 21.86 -6.10
C ASN A 3 22.37 21.23 -7.35
N THR A 4 22.93 20.14 -7.82
CA THR A 4 22.31 19.29 -8.84
C THR A 4 21.05 18.61 -8.25
N PRO A 5 20.06 18.21 -9.08
CA PRO A 5 18.88 17.51 -8.60
C PRO A 5 19.17 16.23 -7.79
N LEU A 6 20.31 15.59 -8.05
CA LEU A 6 20.78 14.41 -7.31
C LEU A 6 21.29 14.80 -5.91
N GLU A 7 22.09 15.86 -5.80
CA GLU A 7 22.59 16.36 -4.52
C GLU A 7 21.45 16.85 -3.63
N GLU A 8 20.44 17.50 -4.21
CA GLU A 8 19.22 17.89 -3.48
C GLU A 8 18.42 16.67 -2.97
N ALA A 9 18.34 15.61 -3.76
CA ALA A 9 17.68 14.37 -3.36
C ALA A 9 18.44 13.68 -2.22
N ILE A 10 19.77 13.59 -2.31
CA ILE A 10 20.63 13.00 -1.28
C ILE A 10 20.48 13.75 0.05
N GLU A 11 20.54 15.09 0.02
CA GLU A 11 20.41 15.90 1.24
C GLU A 11 19.01 15.82 1.87
N ARG A 12 17.95 15.72 1.03
CA ARG A 12 16.60 15.44 1.52
C ARG A 12 16.48 14.08 2.18
N ILE A 13 17.06 13.04 1.58
CA ILE A 13 17.05 11.67 2.14
C ILE A 13 17.78 11.67 3.48
N LYS A 14 18.99 12.25 3.57
CA LYS A 14 19.74 12.35 4.83
C LYS A 14 18.93 13.03 5.93
N LYS A 15 18.26 14.15 5.63
CA LYS A 15 17.37 14.82 6.59
C LYS A 15 16.21 13.93 7.05
N LEU A 16 15.59 13.18 6.14
CA LEU A 16 14.50 12.26 6.49
C LEU A 16 14.99 11.07 7.31
N ASP A 17 16.21 10.58 7.06
CA ASP A 17 16.85 9.50 7.81
C ASP A 17 17.27 9.91 9.22
N THR A 18 17.53 11.21 9.47
CA THR A 18 17.80 11.72 10.82
C THR A 18 16.57 11.78 11.73
N ILE A 19 15.37 11.58 11.19
CA ILE A 19 14.15 11.55 12.00
C ILE A 19 14.11 10.24 12.80
N SER A 20 14.04 10.36 14.13
CA SER A 20 13.96 9.22 15.04
C SER A 20 12.68 8.40 14.80
N ARG A 21 12.67 7.13 15.22
CA ARG A 21 11.45 6.29 15.17
C ARG A 21 10.30 6.92 15.96
N GLU A 22 10.61 7.53 17.10
CA GLU A 22 9.64 8.20 17.96
C GLU A 22 9.01 9.40 17.25
N ASP A 23 9.80 10.21 16.54
CA ASP A 23 9.28 11.37 15.81
C ASP A 23 8.48 10.96 14.57
N LYS A 24 8.84 9.84 13.92
CA LYS A 24 8.00 9.23 12.88
C LYS A 24 6.65 8.77 13.45
N ALA A 25 6.64 8.11 14.62
CA ALA A 25 5.40 7.70 15.26
C ALA A 25 4.50 8.90 15.65
N LYS A 26 5.08 9.97 16.22
CA LYS A 26 4.34 11.21 16.50
C LYS A 26 3.74 11.82 15.23
N ARG A 27 4.55 11.91 14.17
CA ARG A 27 4.09 12.43 12.88
C ARG A 27 2.96 11.60 12.28
N LEU A 28 2.98 10.28 12.44
CA LEU A 28 1.89 9.42 11.96
C LEU A 28 0.56 9.77 12.65
N ILE A 29 0.60 10.06 13.96
CA ILE A 29 -0.57 10.51 14.72
C ILE A 29 -1.02 11.90 14.24
N GLU A 30 -0.08 12.83 14.02
CA GLU A 30 -0.36 14.19 13.54
C GLU A 30 -0.98 14.23 12.14
N LEU A 31 -0.51 13.36 11.24
CA LEU A 31 -1.05 13.25 9.88
C LEU A 31 -2.51 12.78 9.87
N GLY A 32 -2.98 12.19 10.96
CA GLY A 32 -4.32 11.65 11.11
C GLY A 32 -4.51 10.34 10.34
N ALA A 33 -5.32 9.45 10.90
CA ALA A 33 -5.83 8.33 10.12
C ALA A 33 -6.91 8.85 9.16
N PHE A 34 -6.86 8.45 7.89
CA PHE A 34 -8.05 8.55 7.05
C PHE A 34 -9.07 7.57 7.60
N THR A 35 -10.06 8.09 8.34
CA THR A 35 -11.21 7.30 8.77
C THR A 35 -12.11 7.10 7.55
N ILE A 36 -11.91 6.00 6.83
CA ILE A 36 -12.87 5.60 5.82
C ILE A 36 -14.04 5.04 6.59
N SER A 37 -15.15 5.78 6.58
CA SER A 37 -16.39 5.37 7.20
C SER A 37 -16.97 4.17 6.45
N LEU A 38 -16.42 2.99 6.73
CA LEU A 38 -16.96 1.68 6.34
C LEU A 38 -18.09 1.26 7.29
N VAL A 39 -18.67 2.21 8.01
CA VAL A 39 -19.67 2.00 9.07
C VAL A 39 -20.78 1.10 8.52
N ASN A 40 -20.97 -0.04 9.20
CA ASN A 40 -21.90 -1.12 8.87
C ASN A 40 -21.57 -1.98 7.62
N ARG A 41 -20.34 -1.97 7.12
CA ARG A 41 -19.94 -2.80 5.98
C ARG A 41 -18.86 -3.82 6.37
N PRO A 42 -19.01 -5.11 6.03
CA PRO A 42 -17.96 -6.10 6.28
C PRO A 42 -16.77 -5.79 5.38
N VAL A 43 -15.65 -5.46 6.01
CA VAL A 43 -14.36 -5.23 5.37
C VAL A 43 -13.58 -6.54 5.43
N ALA A 44 -12.86 -6.90 4.38
CA ALA A 44 -11.98 -8.08 4.43
C ALA A 44 -10.88 -7.86 5.48
N ASN A 45 -10.62 -8.87 6.33
CA ASN A 45 -9.60 -8.85 7.40
C ASN A 45 -8.23 -8.31 6.91
N LEU A 46 -7.88 -8.59 5.65
CA LEU A 46 -6.66 -8.14 4.97
C LEU A 46 -6.45 -6.62 4.98
N MET A 47 -7.49 -5.78 5.03
CA MET A 47 -7.30 -4.32 5.04
C MET A 47 -6.63 -3.82 6.33
N ASN A 48 -6.95 -4.41 7.48
CA ASN A 48 -6.34 -4.03 8.75
C ASN A 48 -4.87 -4.46 8.78
N GLU A 49 -4.56 -5.65 8.24
CA GLU A 49 -3.18 -6.15 8.12
C GLU A 49 -2.31 -5.21 7.28
N TYR A 50 -2.81 -4.73 6.12
CA TYR A 50 -2.06 -3.75 5.33
C TYR A 50 -1.93 -2.39 6.01
N LEU A 51 -2.92 -1.96 6.79
CA LEU A 51 -2.84 -0.70 7.54
C LEU A 51 -1.78 -0.75 8.64
N GLU A 52 -1.73 -1.87 9.38
CA GLU A 52 -0.72 -2.13 10.39
C GLU A 52 0.68 -2.20 9.76
N GLU A 53 0.82 -2.94 8.66
CA GLU A 53 2.08 -3.05 7.92
C GLU A 53 2.54 -1.68 7.38
N ALA A 54 1.63 -0.87 6.84
CA ALA A 54 1.95 0.47 6.34
C ALA A 54 2.48 1.38 7.46
N SER A 55 1.82 1.34 8.62
CA SER A 55 2.17 2.13 9.81
C SER A 55 3.52 1.71 10.38
N SER A 56 3.72 0.40 10.57
CA SER A 56 4.98 -0.18 11.03
C SER A 56 6.12 0.19 10.07
N SER A 57 5.93 -0.09 8.77
CA SER A 57 6.92 0.22 7.75
C SER A 57 7.32 1.70 7.71
N TYR A 58 6.38 2.62 7.93
CA TYR A 58 6.70 4.05 8.04
C TYR A 58 7.59 4.35 9.24
N VAL A 59 7.23 3.86 10.43
CA VAL A 59 7.99 4.08 11.68
C VAL A 59 9.41 3.51 11.58
N TYR A 60 9.56 2.34 10.97
CA TYR A 60 10.86 1.69 10.78
C TYR A 60 11.68 2.23 9.58
N GLY A 61 11.11 3.14 8.77
CA GLY A 61 11.80 3.71 7.59
C GLY A 61 11.77 2.83 6.35
N ASN A 62 10.97 1.75 6.35
CA ASN A 62 10.72 0.90 5.20
C ASN A 62 9.70 1.54 4.25
N PHE A 63 10.03 2.71 3.70
CA PHE A 63 9.08 3.54 2.94
C PHE A 63 8.52 2.83 1.70
N ARG A 64 9.28 1.93 1.09
CA ARG A 64 8.80 1.11 -0.03
C ARG A 64 7.63 0.23 0.39
N SER A 65 7.80 -0.56 1.45
CA SER A 65 6.74 -1.42 2.01
C SER A 65 5.54 -0.58 2.45
N CYS A 66 5.78 0.58 3.07
CA CYS A 66 4.71 1.53 3.41
C CYS A 66 3.90 1.96 2.18
N ILE A 67 4.55 2.36 1.08
CA ILE A 67 3.86 2.75 -0.16
C ILE A 67 3.03 1.59 -0.73
N PHE A 68 3.60 0.37 -0.75
CA PHE A 68 2.88 -0.81 -1.23
C PHE A 68 1.66 -1.13 -0.37
N SER A 69 1.81 -1.14 0.95
CA SER A 69 0.70 -1.43 1.88
C SER A 69 -0.39 -0.36 1.83
N CYS A 70 -0.03 0.93 1.77
CA CYS A 70 -0.98 2.01 1.54
C CYS A 70 -1.74 1.82 0.21
N SER A 71 -1.03 1.45 -0.86
CA SER A 71 -1.67 1.21 -2.16
C SER A 71 -2.62 0.01 -2.14
N ALA A 72 -2.30 -1.03 -1.37
CA ALA A 72 -3.14 -2.21 -1.20
C ALA A 72 -4.43 -1.87 -0.43
N VAL A 73 -4.33 -1.08 0.64
CA VAL A 73 -5.50 -0.58 1.37
C VAL A 73 -6.43 0.18 0.42
N ILE A 74 -5.91 1.17 -0.32
CA ILE A 74 -6.70 1.98 -1.26
C ILE A 74 -7.31 1.11 -2.36
N ASP A 75 -6.57 0.15 -2.92
CA ASP A 75 -7.10 -0.80 -3.90
C ASP A 75 -8.30 -1.57 -3.33
N GLN A 76 -8.20 -2.10 -2.10
CA GLN A 76 -9.30 -2.83 -1.45
C GLN A 76 -10.54 -1.96 -1.22
N ILE A 77 -10.37 -0.70 -0.81
CA ILE A 77 -11.48 0.25 -0.65
C ILE A 77 -12.20 0.47 -1.97
N PHE A 78 -11.45 0.72 -3.04
CA PHE A 78 -12.04 0.94 -4.36
C PHE A 78 -12.79 -0.31 -4.85
N ARG A 79 -12.18 -1.48 -4.72
CA ARG A 79 -12.83 -2.76 -5.08
C ARG A 79 -14.12 -2.96 -4.31
N HIS A 80 -14.08 -2.72 -3.00
CA HIS A 80 -15.25 -2.84 -2.14
C HIS A 80 -16.37 -1.90 -2.60
N GLU A 81 -16.09 -0.62 -2.77
CA GLU A 81 -17.11 0.36 -3.17
C GLU A 81 -17.69 0.07 -4.55
N ILE A 82 -16.87 -0.34 -5.54
CA ILE A 82 -17.38 -0.72 -6.87
C ILE A 82 -18.31 -1.95 -6.77
N ILE A 83 -17.94 -2.97 -5.99
CA ILE A 83 -18.75 -4.18 -5.83
C ILE A 83 -20.07 -3.86 -5.11
N GLN A 84 -20.04 -3.05 -4.05
CA GLN A 84 -21.23 -2.68 -3.27
C GLN A 84 -22.22 -1.82 -4.06
N ASN A 85 -21.74 -1.00 -5.00
CA ASN A 85 -22.59 -0.17 -5.86
C ASN A 85 -23.14 -0.93 -7.09
N SER A 86 -22.89 -2.25 -7.21
CA SER A 86 -23.37 -3.08 -8.32
C SER A 86 -24.63 -3.85 -7.96
N ASN A 87 -25.59 -3.90 -8.89
CA ASN A 87 -26.78 -4.76 -8.78
C ASN A 87 -26.45 -6.26 -8.95
N ASP A 88 -25.35 -6.59 -9.64
CA ASP A 88 -24.83 -7.96 -9.74
C ASP A 88 -23.54 -8.08 -8.94
N TYR A 89 -23.68 -8.43 -7.65
CA TYR A 89 -22.55 -8.56 -6.73
C TYR A 89 -21.56 -9.64 -7.18
N LYS A 90 -22.04 -10.83 -7.55
CA LYS A 90 -21.18 -12.00 -7.86
C LYS A 90 -20.44 -11.81 -9.18
N GLY A 91 -21.10 -11.32 -10.22
CA GLY A 91 -20.45 -11.02 -11.49
C GLY A 91 -19.46 -9.88 -11.37
N LYS A 92 -19.83 -8.79 -10.67
CA LYS A 92 -18.94 -7.65 -10.45
C LYS A 92 -17.70 -8.04 -9.67
N ARG A 93 -17.82 -8.84 -8.61
CA ARG A 93 -16.66 -9.33 -7.86
C ARG A 93 -15.67 -10.08 -8.76
N LYS A 94 -16.16 -11.04 -9.56
CA LYS A 94 -15.32 -11.81 -10.50
C LYS A 94 -14.65 -10.93 -11.56
N GLU A 95 -15.32 -9.87 -12.00
CA GLU A 95 -14.77 -8.89 -12.92
C GLU A 95 -13.64 -8.10 -12.26
N ILE A 96 -13.90 -7.55 -11.06
CA ILE A 96 -12.99 -6.69 -10.32
C ILE A 96 -11.73 -7.43 -9.89
N ASP A 97 -11.85 -8.67 -9.41
CA ASP A 97 -10.71 -9.49 -8.95
C ASP A 97 -9.62 -9.70 -10.03
N LYS A 98 -9.94 -9.49 -11.31
CA LYS A 98 -8.99 -9.63 -12.44
C LYS A 98 -8.27 -8.33 -12.80
N LEU A 99 -8.65 -7.21 -12.21
CA LEU A 99 -8.10 -5.90 -12.55
C LEU A 99 -6.91 -5.56 -11.67
N GLY A 100 -5.88 -4.94 -12.24
CA GLY A 100 -4.82 -4.27 -11.48
C GLY A 100 -5.29 -2.93 -10.89
N PHE A 101 -4.56 -2.40 -9.91
CA PHE A 101 -4.95 -1.19 -9.17
C PHE A 101 -5.28 0.01 -10.06
N GLY A 102 -4.42 0.33 -11.05
CA GLY A 102 -4.70 1.41 -12.01
C GLY A 102 -5.99 1.19 -12.82
N GLN A 103 -6.31 -0.06 -13.16
CA GLN A 103 -7.55 -0.41 -13.87
C GLN A 103 -8.77 -0.27 -12.95
N VAL A 104 -8.64 -0.62 -11.67
CA VAL A 104 -9.67 -0.41 -10.64
C VAL A 104 -10.00 1.07 -10.47
N ILE A 105 -8.97 1.94 -10.38
CA ILE A 105 -9.17 3.41 -10.33
C ILE A 105 -9.90 3.90 -11.57
N GLY A 106 -9.45 3.49 -12.76
CA GLY A 106 -10.09 3.85 -14.02
C GLY A 106 -11.56 3.41 -14.10
N LYS A 107 -11.88 2.26 -13.52
CA LYS A 107 -13.24 1.73 -13.46
C LYS A 107 -14.11 2.53 -12.48
N ALA A 108 -13.62 2.84 -11.28
CA ALA A 108 -14.32 3.72 -10.33
C ALA A 108 -14.70 5.07 -10.96
N ARG A 109 -13.78 5.68 -11.73
CA ARG A 109 -14.04 6.93 -12.47
C ARG A 109 -15.15 6.77 -13.51
N LYS A 110 -15.11 5.69 -14.29
CA LYS A 110 -16.11 5.41 -15.33
C LYS A 110 -17.49 5.16 -14.74
N GLU A 111 -17.56 4.44 -13.62
CA GLU A 111 -18.81 4.11 -12.92
C GLU A 111 -19.32 5.25 -12.02
N LYS A 112 -18.55 6.35 -11.88
CA LYS A 112 -18.92 7.56 -11.13
C LYS A 112 -19.35 7.29 -9.68
N ILE A 113 -18.58 6.47 -8.98
CA ILE A 113 -18.85 6.08 -7.60
C ILE A 113 -18.60 7.25 -6.65
N GLN A 114 -19.66 7.94 -6.22
CA GLN A 114 -19.59 9.19 -5.44
C GLN A 114 -18.81 9.08 -4.13
N SER A 115 -18.86 7.92 -3.45
CA SER A 115 -18.13 7.69 -2.20
C SER A 115 -16.61 7.74 -2.36
N LEU A 116 -16.10 7.62 -3.59
CA LEU A 116 -14.67 7.64 -3.90
C LEU A 116 -14.17 9.01 -4.38
N ASP A 117 -15.05 9.98 -4.64
CA ASP A 117 -14.68 11.25 -5.30
C ASP A 117 -13.56 12.00 -4.57
N ALA A 118 -13.61 12.02 -3.23
CA ALA A 118 -12.61 12.68 -2.39
C ALA A 118 -11.21 12.05 -2.51
N ILE A 119 -11.11 10.76 -2.83
CA ILE A 119 -9.84 10.02 -2.85
C ILE A 119 -9.38 9.64 -4.27
N LEU A 120 -10.19 9.92 -5.29
CA LEU A 120 -9.90 9.56 -6.68
C LEU A 120 -8.64 10.23 -7.24
N CYS A 121 -8.35 11.47 -6.82
CA CYS A 121 -7.15 12.19 -7.23
C CYS A 121 -5.91 11.55 -6.58
N ASP A 122 -5.95 11.35 -5.27
CA ASP A 122 -4.84 10.81 -4.49
C ASP A 122 -4.52 9.35 -4.88
N ALA A 123 -5.54 8.54 -5.20
CA ALA A 123 -5.33 7.17 -5.66
C ALA A 123 -4.48 7.08 -6.94
N GLY A 124 -4.62 8.06 -7.84
CA GLY A 124 -3.77 8.16 -9.04
C GLY A 124 -2.31 8.39 -8.67
N TRP A 125 -2.06 9.35 -7.77
CA TRP A 125 -0.72 9.61 -7.26
C TRP A 125 -0.12 8.38 -6.55
N VAL A 126 -0.90 7.68 -5.72
CA VAL A 126 -0.43 6.48 -5.02
C VAL A 126 -0.08 5.36 -6.00
N ASN A 127 -0.88 5.14 -7.04
CA ASN A 127 -0.58 4.18 -8.09
C ASN A 127 0.75 4.50 -8.80
N ASP A 128 0.98 5.77 -9.12
CA ASP A 128 2.23 6.21 -9.74
C ASP A 128 3.43 6.04 -8.81
N ALA A 129 3.29 6.42 -7.54
CA ALA A 129 4.31 6.22 -6.52
C ALA A 129 4.66 4.73 -6.36
N ARG A 130 3.65 3.86 -6.24
CA ARG A 130 3.81 2.41 -6.16
C ARG A 130 4.58 1.87 -7.37
N ASN A 131 4.18 2.23 -8.58
CA ASN A 131 4.80 1.71 -9.79
C ASN A 131 6.26 2.18 -9.94
N ARG A 132 6.58 3.40 -9.51
CA ARG A 132 7.95 3.92 -9.48
C ARG A 132 8.84 3.18 -8.49
N VAL A 133 8.32 2.80 -7.32
CA VAL A 133 9.11 2.04 -6.36
C VAL A 133 9.14 0.54 -6.68
N ALA A 134 8.13 0.03 -7.40
CA ALA A 134 8.04 -1.37 -7.81
C ALA A 134 9.20 -1.83 -8.73
N VAL A 135 9.67 -0.95 -9.60
CA VAL A 135 10.75 -1.22 -10.57
C VAL A 135 12.15 -1.35 -9.96
N HIS A 136 12.30 -1.17 -8.65
CA HIS A 136 13.55 -1.43 -7.94
C HIS A 136 13.49 -2.82 -7.29
N PRO A 137 13.69 -3.96 -7.97
CA PRO A 137 13.70 -5.24 -7.29
C PRO A 137 14.78 -5.21 -6.20
N ILE A 138 14.38 -5.34 -4.93
CA ILE A 138 15.27 -5.89 -3.91
C ILE A 138 14.79 -7.33 -3.77
N CYS A 139 15.22 -8.17 -4.71
CA CYS A 139 15.24 -9.58 -4.42
C CYS A 139 16.42 -9.76 -3.45
N VAL A 140 16.14 -9.81 -2.15
CA VAL A 140 17.10 -10.43 -1.24
C VAL A 140 16.96 -11.92 -1.50
N THR A 141 17.58 -12.41 -2.57
CA THR A 141 17.88 -13.83 -2.64
C THR A 141 18.77 -14.10 -1.45
N ALA A 142 18.25 -14.89 -0.53
CA ALA A 142 18.95 -15.29 0.65
C ALA A 142 20.14 -16.19 0.27
N GLU A 143 21.21 -15.59 -0.23
CA GLU A 143 22.52 -16.24 -0.27
C GLU A 143 23.13 -16.31 1.14
N THR A 144 22.41 -15.81 2.16
CA THR A 144 22.77 -15.88 3.58
C THR A 144 21.72 -16.59 4.44
N LEU A 145 20.74 -17.31 3.87
CA LEU A 145 19.98 -18.29 4.66
C LEU A 145 20.84 -19.56 4.73
N ASP A 146 21.36 -19.82 5.92
CA ASP A 146 21.91 -21.12 6.29
C ASP A 146 20.98 -22.25 5.81
N ASP A 147 21.56 -23.28 5.18
CA ASP A 147 20.84 -24.42 4.61
C ASP A 147 19.97 -25.14 5.66
N GLU A 148 20.30 -25.04 6.95
CA GLU A 148 19.46 -25.53 8.05
C GLU A 148 18.18 -24.72 8.23
N LEU A 149 18.28 -23.38 8.24
CA LEU A 149 17.13 -22.48 8.43
C LEU A 149 16.17 -22.54 7.23
N ALA A 150 16.70 -22.73 6.02
CA ALA A 150 15.91 -22.93 4.81
C ALA A 150 15.14 -24.26 4.81
N LYS A 151 15.65 -25.31 5.48
CA LYS A 151 14.96 -26.59 5.63
C LYS A 151 13.84 -26.52 6.65
N GLU A 152 14.04 -25.88 7.79
CA GLU A 152 12.98 -25.70 8.81
C GLU A 152 11.78 -24.92 8.24
N LEU A 153 12.02 -23.81 7.55
CA LEU A 153 10.95 -22.97 6.97
C LEU A 153 10.19 -23.68 5.83
N LYS A 154 10.82 -24.58 5.08
CA LYS A 154 10.15 -25.41 4.06
C LYS A 154 9.21 -26.44 4.68
N VAL A 155 9.53 -26.96 5.86
CA VAL A 155 8.68 -27.94 6.56
C VAL A 155 7.40 -27.29 7.07
N GLU A 156 7.44 -26.02 7.48
CA GLU A 156 6.21 -25.30 7.89
C GLU A 156 5.31 -24.93 6.71
N TYR A 157 5.87 -24.59 5.54
CA TYR A 157 5.07 -24.15 4.39
C TYR A 157 4.38 -25.28 3.62
N ILE A 158 4.81 -26.54 3.80
CA ILE A 158 4.20 -27.72 3.17
C ILE A 158 3.12 -28.34 4.07
N ASN A 159 3.09 -27.99 5.36
CA ASN A 159 2.18 -28.58 6.35
C ASN A 159 1.02 -27.67 6.79
N ASN A 160 0.81 -26.53 6.12
CA ASN A 160 -0.39 -25.68 6.24
C ASN A 160 -1.14 -25.62 4.91
#